data_AF-A0A7G2K370-F1
#
_entry.id   AF-A0A7G2K370-F1
#
_cell.length_a   1.000
_cell.length_b   1.000
_cell.length_c   1.000
_cell.angle_alpha   90.00
_cell.angle_beta   90.00
_cell.angle_gamma   90.00
#
_symmetry.space_group_name_H-M   'P 1'
#
loop_
_entity.id
_entity.type
_entity.pdbx_description
1 polymer ?
#
loop_
_entity_poly.entity_id
_entity_poly.type
_entity_poly.pdbx_seq_one_letter_code
_entity_poly.pdbx_strand_id
1 'polypeptide(L)'
;MAEPCLEIEKDPAASYKYTARGNLVAVISNGTAVLGLGNIGALAGKPVMEGKGVLFKKFAGINVFDIEVNEHDPDKLVDIIASLEPTFGGVNLEDIKAPECFYIEQ
;
A
#
# COMPACT_ATOMS: atom_id res chain seq x y z
N MET A 1 21.23 14.99 -7.66
CA MET A 1 20.40 14.17 -6.73
C MET A 1 19.95 14.96 -5.50
N ALA A 2 20.76 15.85 -4.90
CA ALA A 2 20.37 16.60 -3.70
C ALA A 2 19.34 17.73 -3.93
N GLU A 3 19.35 18.36 -5.10
CA GLU A 3 18.46 19.50 -5.41
C GLU A 3 16.96 19.16 -5.33
N PRO A 4 16.46 18.04 -5.89
CA PRO A 4 15.09 17.58 -5.63
C PRO A 4 14.74 17.43 -4.14
N CYS A 5 15.68 17.00 -3.29
CA CYS A 5 15.44 16.87 -1.85
C CYS A 5 15.21 18.24 -1.20
N LEU A 6 16.04 19.24 -1.55
CA LEU A 6 15.88 20.61 -1.04
C LEU A 6 14.59 21.27 -1.53
N GLU A 7 14.14 20.96 -2.75
CA GLU A 7 12.86 21.46 -3.25
C GLU A 7 11.67 20.80 -2.53
N ILE A 8 11.73 19.49 -2.27
CA ILE A 8 10.70 18.76 -1.50
C ILE A 8 10.67 19.21 -0.03
N GLU A 9 11.82 19.52 0.57
CA GLU A 9 11.89 20.08 1.93
C GLU A 9 11.14 21.42 2.05
N LYS A 10 11.25 22.27 1.02
CA LYS A 10 10.53 23.56 0.95
C LYS A 10 9.05 23.39 0.65
N ASP A 11 8.72 22.46 -0.26
CA ASP A 11 7.36 22.16 -0.69
C ASP A 11 7.16 20.64 -0.81
N PRO A 12 6.54 19.99 0.20
CA PRO A 12 6.26 18.55 0.16
C PRO A 12 5.45 18.09 -1.06
N ALA A 13 4.61 18.95 -1.65
CA ALA A 13 3.86 18.61 -2.84
C ALA A 13 4.76 18.42 -4.07
N ALA A 14 5.97 18.98 -4.06
CA ALA A 14 6.97 18.77 -5.10
C ALA A 14 7.40 17.29 -5.21
N SER A 15 7.13 16.47 -4.19
CA SER A 15 7.34 15.01 -4.25
C SER A 15 6.57 14.35 -5.41
N TYR A 16 5.39 14.84 -5.77
CA TYR A 16 4.61 14.36 -6.91
C TYR A 16 5.26 14.67 -8.26
N LYS A 17 6.07 15.74 -8.32
CA LYS A 17 6.79 16.16 -9.53
C LYS A 17 8.15 15.46 -9.66
N TYR A 18 8.87 15.34 -8.55
CA TYR A 18 10.27 14.92 -8.55
C TYR A 18 10.49 13.45 -8.23
N THR A 19 9.45 12.70 -7.86
CA THR A 19 9.54 11.28 -7.50
C THR A 19 8.47 10.46 -8.21
N ALA A 20 8.54 9.14 -8.06
CA ALA A 20 7.51 8.23 -8.56
C ALA A 20 6.18 8.30 -7.80
N ARG A 21 6.11 9.03 -6.67
CA ARG A 21 4.96 9.09 -5.76
C ARG A 21 3.63 9.30 -6.49
N GLY A 22 3.59 10.19 -7.48
CA GLY A 22 2.36 10.49 -8.23
C GLY A 22 1.78 9.34 -9.06
N ASN A 23 2.53 8.25 -9.29
CA ASN A 23 2.06 7.06 -9.99
C ASN A 23 2.29 5.77 -9.20
N LEU A 24 2.73 5.85 -7.95
CA LEU A 24 3.06 4.71 -7.11
C LEU A 24 1.96 4.46 -6.08
N VAL A 25 1.36 3.28 -6.13
CA VAL A 25 0.31 2.83 -5.22
C VAL A 25 0.81 1.65 -4.38
N ALA A 26 0.55 1.68 -3.09
CA ALA A 26 0.76 0.51 -2.24
C ALA A 26 -0.46 -0.41 -2.31
N VAL A 27 -0.24 -1.70 -2.56
CA VAL A 27 -1.27 -2.73 -2.31
C VAL A 27 -0.91 -3.39 -0.99
N ILE A 28 -1.72 -3.16 0.04
CA ILE A 28 -1.39 -3.56 1.42
C ILE A 28 -2.37 -4.62 1.92
N SER A 29 -1.84 -5.70 2.47
CA SER A 29 -2.62 -6.76 3.10
C SER A 29 -1.92 -7.32 4.33
N ASN A 30 -2.68 -7.81 5.31
CA ASN A 30 -2.18 -8.68 6.38
C ASN A 30 -2.51 -10.17 6.17
N GLY A 31 -3.10 -10.52 5.00
CA GLY A 31 -3.40 -11.88 4.59
C GLY A 31 -4.48 -12.59 5.42
N THR A 32 -5.35 -11.82 6.08
CA THR A 32 -6.40 -12.39 6.96
C THR A 32 -7.66 -12.83 6.21
N ALA A 33 -7.83 -12.44 4.94
CA ALA A 33 -8.96 -12.82 4.10
C ALA A 33 -8.55 -13.05 2.64
N VAL A 34 -7.51 -13.87 2.41
CA VAL A 34 -6.99 -14.09 1.05
C VAL A 34 -7.97 -14.94 0.23
N LEU A 35 -8.57 -14.33 -0.79
CA LEU A 35 -9.52 -15.00 -1.70
C LEU A 35 -10.60 -15.78 -0.92
N GLY A 36 -10.83 -17.05 -1.25
CA GLY A 36 -11.69 -17.97 -0.51
C GLY A 36 -10.94 -18.83 0.53
N LEU A 37 -9.66 -18.54 0.78
CA LEU A 37 -8.79 -19.34 1.65
C LEU A 37 -8.82 -18.85 3.11
N GLY A 38 -9.35 -17.65 3.35
CA GLY A 38 -9.42 -17.05 4.67
C GLY A 38 -8.06 -16.58 5.17
N ASN A 39 -7.82 -16.71 6.47
CA ASN A 39 -6.57 -16.27 7.09
C ASN A 39 -5.46 -17.29 6.87
N ILE A 40 -4.64 -17.05 5.85
CA ILE A 40 -3.43 -17.84 5.55
C ILE A 40 -2.13 -17.07 5.84
N GLY A 41 -2.25 -15.84 6.36
CA GLY A 41 -1.15 -14.97 6.73
C GLY A 41 -0.55 -14.19 5.56
N ALA A 42 0.14 -13.10 5.90
CA ALA A 42 0.63 -12.11 4.96
C ALA A 42 1.51 -12.71 3.85
N LEU A 43 2.49 -13.55 4.21
CA LEU A 43 3.39 -14.19 3.23
C LEU A 43 2.68 -15.08 2.22
N ALA A 44 1.65 -15.82 2.64
CA ALA A 44 0.91 -16.69 1.73
C ALA A 44 -0.03 -15.90 0.80
N GLY A 45 -0.44 -14.69 1.21
CA GLY A 45 -1.20 -13.74 0.39
C GLY A 45 -0.36 -13.03 -0.69
N LYS A 46 0.98 -12.99 -0.53
CA LYS A 46 1.88 -12.25 -1.42
C LYS A 46 1.66 -12.49 -2.92
N PRO A 47 1.51 -13.72 -3.43
CA PRO A 47 1.28 -13.93 -4.87
C PRO A 47 0.00 -13.28 -5.39
N VAL A 48 -1.03 -13.12 -4.53
CA VAL A 48 -2.27 -12.43 -4.88
C VAL A 48 -2.02 -10.92 -4.97
N MET A 49 -1.27 -10.34 -4.04
CA MET A 49 -0.92 -8.91 -4.04
C MET A 49 -0.04 -8.53 -5.24
N GLU A 50 0.97 -9.35 -5.56
CA GLU A 50 1.77 -9.20 -6.79
C GLU A 50 0.88 -9.26 -8.04
N GLY A 51 -0.07 -10.21 -8.06
CA GLY A 51 -1.06 -10.33 -9.12
C GLY A 51 -1.89 -9.06 -9.30
N LYS A 52 -2.34 -8.44 -8.21
CA LYS A 52 -3.04 -7.13 -8.25
C LYS A 52 -2.14 -6.06 -8.85
N GLY A 53 -0.87 -5.99 -8.45
CA GLY A 53 0.10 -5.06 -9.02
C GLY A 53 0.27 -5.20 -10.54
N VAL A 54 0.31 -6.44 -11.05
CA VAL A 54 0.34 -6.70 -12.50
C VAL A 54 -0.92 -6.17 -13.18
N LEU A 55 -2.10 -6.34 -12.58
CA LEU A 55 -3.36 -5.83 -13.12
C LEU A 55 -3.38 -4.29 -13.17
N PHE A 56 -2.99 -3.62 -12.08
CA PHE A 56 -2.85 -2.16 -12.04
C PHE A 56 -1.93 -1.64 -13.15
N LYS A 57 -0.76 -2.28 -13.30
CA LYS A 57 0.20 -1.86 -14.33
C LYS A 57 -0.33 -2.07 -15.73
N LYS A 58 -0.92 -3.25 -16.00
CA LYS A 58 -1.40 -3.64 -17.33
C LYS A 58 -2.59 -2.82 -17.81
N PHE A 59 -3.52 -2.49 -16.91
CA PHE A 59 -4.79 -1.86 -17.29
C PHE A 59 -4.86 -0.36 -17.02
N ALA A 60 -4.12 0.14 -16.02
CA ALA A 60 -4.15 1.56 -15.64
C ALA A 60 -2.79 2.27 -15.77
N GLY A 61 -1.70 1.55 -16.09
CA GLY A 61 -0.35 2.12 -16.16
C GLY A 61 0.25 2.49 -14.80
N ILE A 62 -0.45 2.21 -13.71
CA ILE A 62 -0.08 2.52 -12.32
C ILE A 62 1.07 1.60 -11.89
N ASN A 63 2.08 2.17 -11.24
CA ASN A 63 3.13 1.38 -10.60
C ASN A 63 2.63 0.95 -9.22
N VAL A 64 2.83 -0.32 -8.89
CA VAL A 64 2.43 -0.87 -7.61
C VAL A 64 3.62 -1.46 -6.89
N PHE A 65 3.64 -1.30 -5.58
CA PHE A 65 4.44 -2.12 -4.68
C PHE A 65 3.50 -2.81 -3.70
N ASP A 66 3.62 -4.13 -3.61
CA ASP A 66 2.88 -4.95 -2.65
C ASP A 66 3.56 -4.92 -1.27
N ILE A 67 2.76 -4.82 -0.22
CA ILE A 67 3.23 -4.73 1.17
C ILE A 67 2.42 -5.69 2.03
N GLU A 68 3.05 -6.81 2.36
CA GLU A 68 2.53 -7.81 3.27
C GLU A 68 2.91 -7.47 4.72
N VAL A 69 1.97 -6.90 5.48
CA VAL A 69 2.20 -6.50 6.87
C VAL A 69 1.77 -7.63 7.80
N ASN A 70 2.72 -8.20 8.55
CA ASN A 70 2.42 -9.22 9.55
C ASN A 70 1.96 -8.59 10.88
N GLU A 71 0.84 -7.87 10.86
CA GLU A 71 0.19 -7.25 12.01
C GLU A 71 -1.32 -7.51 11.97
N HIS A 72 -1.89 -7.86 13.12
CA HIS A 72 -3.29 -8.25 13.30
C HIS A 72 -4.05 -7.33 14.25
N ASP A 73 -3.35 -6.48 14.98
CA ASP A 73 -3.93 -5.37 15.71
C ASP A 73 -4.34 -4.26 14.72
N PRO A 74 -5.64 -3.92 14.59
CA PRO A 74 -6.10 -2.95 13.62
C PRO A 74 -5.51 -1.55 13.85
N ASP A 75 -5.30 -1.14 15.10
CA ASP A 75 -4.76 0.19 15.42
C ASP A 75 -3.31 0.29 14.95
N LYS A 76 -2.51 -0.74 15.27
CA LYS A 76 -1.11 -0.78 14.81
C LYS A 76 -1.00 -0.91 13.30
N LEU A 77 -1.92 -1.65 12.67
CA LEU A 77 -1.94 -1.77 11.22
C LEU A 77 -2.23 -0.41 10.57
N VAL A 78 -3.19 0.35 11.10
CA VAL A 78 -3.46 1.73 10.69
C VAL A 78 -2.22 2.61 10.87
N ASP A 79 -1.56 2.57 12.03
CA ASP A 79 -0.35 3.34 12.30
C ASP A 79 0.77 3.03 11.29
N ILE A 80 0.98 1.74 10.99
CA ILE A 80 1.94 1.29 9.99
C ILE A 80 1.57 1.84 8.61
N ILE A 81 0.33 1.67 8.17
CA ILE A 81 -0.14 2.13 6.85
C ILE A 81 -0.01 3.66 6.73
N ALA A 82 -0.45 4.40 7.75
CA ALA A 82 -0.36 5.85 7.79
C ALA A 82 1.09 6.34 7.70
N SER A 83 2.03 5.63 8.36
CA SER A 83 3.45 5.98 8.31
C SER A 83 4.08 5.85 6.91
N LEU A 84 3.44 5.11 5.99
CA LEU A 84 3.92 4.89 4.63
C LEU A 84 3.44 5.97 3.63
N GLU A 85 2.54 6.87 4.03
CA GLU A 85 1.98 7.95 3.21
C GLU A 85 3.02 8.76 2.41
N PRO A 86 4.23 9.07 2.93
CA PRO A 86 5.21 9.85 2.18
C PRO A 86 5.72 9.16 0.91
N THR A 87 5.64 7.81 0.85
CA THR A 87 6.15 7.02 -0.28
C THR A 87 5.14 6.93 -1.41
N PHE A 88 3.85 6.82 -1.08
CA PHE A 88 2.82 6.44 -2.03
C PHE A 88 1.92 7.62 -2.38
N GLY A 89 1.42 7.63 -3.62
CA GLY A 89 0.37 8.54 -4.07
C GLY A 89 -1.03 8.00 -3.79
N GLY A 90 -1.14 6.72 -3.43
CA GLY A 90 -2.38 6.08 -3.02
C GLY A 90 -2.12 4.74 -2.32
N VAL A 91 -3.10 4.30 -1.54
CA VAL A 91 -3.09 3.01 -0.84
C VAL A 91 -4.33 2.23 -1.25
N ASN A 92 -4.14 0.96 -1.56
CA ASN A 92 -5.19 0.00 -1.89
C ASN A 92 -5.13 -1.14 -0.86
N LEU A 93 -6.05 -1.12 0.10
CA LEU A 93 -6.19 -2.17 1.11
C LEU A 93 -6.80 -3.42 0.47
N GLU A 94 -6.22 -4.59 0.71
CA GLU A 94 -6.69 -5.85 0.12
C GLU A 94 -6.65 -7.02 1.11
N ASP A 95 -7.58 -7.95 0.95
CA ASP A 95 -7.62 -9.23 1.67
C ASP A 95 -7.44 -9.10 3.21
N ILE A 96 -8.01 -8.04 3.80
CA ILE A 96 -8.14 -7.83 5.25
C ILE A 96 -9.54 -8.26 5.68
N LYS A 97 -9.65 -9.08 6.72
CA LYS A 97 -10.94 -9.65 7.16
C LYS A 97 -11.90 -8.58 7.71
N ALA A 98 -13.19 -8.84 7.54
CA ALA A 98 -14.24 -8.13 8.26
C ALA A 98 -14.32 -8.61 9.73
N PRO A 99 -14.77 -7.76 10.68
CA PRO A 99 -15.19 -6.37 10.49
C PRO A 99 -14.02 -5.36 10.49
N GLU A 100 -12.79 -5.81 10.75
CA GLU A 100 -11.62 -4.95 10.93
C GLU A 100 -11.32 -4.09 9.70
N CYS A 101 -11.52 -4.62 8.49
CA CYS A 101 -11.30 -3.87 7.26
C CYS A 101 -12.11 -2.55 7.18
N PHE A 102 -13.33 -2.51 7.74
CA PHE A 102 -14.15 -1.30 7.75
C PHE A 102 -13.58 -0.23 8.68
N TYR A 103 -13.00 -0.65 9.80
CA TYR A 103 -12.35 0.26 10.73
C TYR A 103 -11.04 0.80 10.16
N ILE A 104 -10.25 -0.06 9.50
CA ILE A 104 -8.96 0.31 8.92
C ILE A 104 -9.11 1.27 7.72
N GLU A 105 -10.22 1.20 6.99
CA GLU A 105 -10.49 2.07 5.83
C GLU A 105 -11.01 3.47 6.22
N GLN A 106 -11.59 3.63 7.41
CA GLN A 106 -12.26 4.87 7.86
C GLN A 106 -11.27 5.94 8.34
#